data_AF-A0A170WD57-F1
#
_entry.id   AF-A0A170WD57-F1
#
_cell.length_a   1.000
_cell.length_b   1.000
_cell.length_c   1.000
_cell.angle_alpha   90.00
_cell.angle_beta   90.00
_cell.angle_gamma   90.00
#
_symmetry.space_group_name_H-M   'P 1'
#
loop_
_entity.id
_entity.type
_entity.pdbx_description
1 polymer ?
#
loop_
_entity_poly.entity_id
_entity_poly.type
_entity_poly.pdbx_seq_one_letter_code
_entity_poly.pdbx_strand_id
1 'polypeptide(L)'
;IHLGAKFAPCMRRDAKIMKEIEKGREKERETACCIRNDDSGCVQSSKSDCSALISTWKKWSHNEQRPGSGGGRISGSVCGLDPKYCEAPASVAPYEWPDDITKWPICRKTSSSSVQKARPKDKLAAEHMVCEVIGHPCCIGIHRHLSHYHQRVLR
;
A
#
# COMPACT_ATOMS: atom_id res chain seq x y z
N ILE A 1 -13.13 40.32 -9.35
CA ILE A 1 -13.14 39.45 -8.14
C ILE A 1 -12.49 38.13 -8.54
N HIS A 2 -11.24 37.88 -8.14
CA HIS A 2 -10.61 36.58 -8.38
C HIS A 2 -11.00 35.63 -7.25
N LEU A 3 -11.95 34.73 -7.51
CA LEU A 3 -12.28 33.59 -6.64
C LEU A 3 -11.31 32.45 -6.97
N GLY A 4 -10.23 32.36 -6.19
CA GLY A 4 -9.20 31.35 -6.40
C GLY A 4 -8.31 31.21 -5.18
N ALA A 5 -8.91 31.17 -3.99
CA ALA A 5 -8.20 30.91 -2.76
C ALA A 5 -7.81 29.42 -2.70
N LYS A 6 -6.63 29.09 -3.24
CA LYS A 6 -6.01 27.77 -3.08
C LYS A 6 -5.28 27.71 -1.73
N PHE A 7 -6.03 27.78 -0.64
CA PHE A 7 -5.49 27.45 0.67
C PHE A 7 -5.63 25.94 0.86
N ALA A 8 -4.51 25.21 0.92
CA ALA A 8 -4.53 23.94 1.63
C ALA A 8 -4.96 24.28 3.06
N PRO A 9 -6.11 23.82 3.56
CA PRO A 9 -6.48 24.12 4.93
C PRO A 9 -5.33 23.62 5.81
N CYS A 10 -4.77 24.52 6.62
CA CYS A 10 -4.05 24.10 7.81
C CYS A 10 -5.03 23.24 8.60
N MET A 11 -4.90 21.91 8.49
CA MET A 11 -5.76 20.97 9.19
C MET A 11 -5.34 20.99 10.66
N ARG A 12 -5.80 22.00 11.41
CA ARG A 12 -5.96 21.85 12.85
C ARG A 12 -6.71 20.54 13.05
N ARG A 13 -6.19 19.66 13.93
CA ARG A 13 -6.76 18.32 14.17
C ARG A 13 -8.24 18.45 14.51
N ASP A 14 -9.09 18.21 13.51
CA ASP A 14 -10.53 18.19 13.65
C ASP A 14 -10.95 16.78 14.06
N ALA A 15 -11.76 16.67 15.12
CA ALA A 15 -12.12 15.38 15.68
C ALA A 15 -12.92 14.50 14.69
N LYS A 16 -13.73 15.10 13.82
CA LYS A 16 -14.53 14.38 12.83
C LYS A 16 -13.64 13.88 11.69
N ILE A 17 -12.71 14.71 11.22
CA ILE A 17 -11.72 14.28 10.22
C ILE A 17 -10.88 13.14 10.77
N MET A 18 -10.32 13.28 11.98
CA MET A 18 -9.50 12.25 12.62
C MET A 18 -10.24 10.92 12.78
N LYS A 19 -11.54 10.96 13.11
CA LYS A 19 -12.37 9.76 13.20
C LYS A 19 -12.54 9.04 11.85
N GLU A 20 -12.74 9.81 10.77
CA GLU A 20 -12.81 9.23 9.42
C GLU A 20 -11.45 8.69 8.96
N ILE A 21 -10.34 9.34 9.34
CA ILE A 21 -8.99 8.81 9.09
C ILE A 21 -8.83 7.46 9.76
N GLU A 22 -9.18 7.35 11.04
CA GLU A 22 -9.01 6.10 11.79
C GLU A 22 -9.84 4.96 11.19
N LYS A 23 -11.10 5.25 10.83
CA LYS A 23 -11.96 4.30 10.11
C LYS A 23 -11.36 3.87 8.76
N GLY A 24 -10.68 4.78 8.08
CA GLY A 24 -9.93 4.49 6.86
C GLY A 24 -8.75 3.55 7.13
N ARG A 25 -7.97 3.80 8.19
CA ARG A 25 -6.82 2.97 8.60
C ARG A 25 -7.25 1.56 9.00
N GLU A 26 -8.36 1.42 9.74
CA GLU A 26 -8.93 0.12 10.10
C GLU A 26 -9.25 -0.73 8.87
N LYS A 27 -9.89 -0.12 7.86
CA LYS A 27 -10.16 -0.79 6.58
C LYS A 27 -8.88 -1.10 5.82
N GLU A 28 -7.92 -0.18 5.83
CA GLU A 28 -6.63 -0.34 5.14
C GLU A 28 -5.90 -1.59 5.63
N ARG A 29 -5.95 -1.90 6.93
CA ARG A 29 -5.30 -3.07 7.53
C ARG A 29 -5.70 -4.40 6.88
N GLU A 30 -6.92 -4.48 6.33
CA GLU A 30 -7.45 -5.69 5.70
C GLU A 30 -7.27 -5.72 4.18
N THR A 31 -6.78 -4.62 3.59
CA THR A 31 -6.55 -4.53 2.15
C THR A 31 -5.30 -5.29 1.72
N ALA A 32 -5.24 -5.65 0.44
CA ALA A 32 -4.05 -6.20 -0.19
C ALA A 32 -3.90 -5.66 -1.63
N CYS A 33 -2.82 -6.02 -2.31
CA CYS A 33 -2.58 -5.56 -3.67
C CYS A 33 -3.48 -6.28 -4.69
N CYS A 34 -4.33 -5.51 -5.37
CA CYS A 34 -5.15 -5.96 -6.49
C CYS A 34 -4.41 -5.63 -7.79
N ILE A 35 -3.92 -6.67 -8.47
CA ILE A 35 -3.09 -6.54 -9.67
C ILE A 35 -3.98 -6.82 -10.88
N ARG A 36 -4.05 -5.90 -11.83
CA ARG A 36 -4.84 -6.11 -13.04
C ARG A 36 -4.11 -7.09 -13.98
N ASN A 37 -4.86 -8.00 -14.59
CA ASN A 37 -4.31 -9.06 -15.44
C ASN A 37 -3.84 -8.55 -16.81
N ASP A 38 -4.17 -7.32 -17.17
CA ASP A 38 -3.82 -6.65 -18.44
C ASP A 38 -2.57 -5.76 -18.32
N ASP A 39 -1.80 -5.91 -17.23
CA ASP A 39 -0.60 -5.12 -16.90
C ASP A 39 -0.84 -3.60 -16.80
N SER A 40 -2.09 -3.14 -16.77
CA SER A 40 -2.44 -1.72 -16.61
C SER A 40 -2.20 -1.17 -15.20
N GLY A 41 -1.62 -1.99 -14.32
CA GLY A 41 -1.17 -1.61 -12.99
C GLY A 41 -1.91 -2.30 -11.86
N CYS A 42 -1.72 -1.76 -10.66
CA CYS A 42 -2.24 -2.32 -9.43
C CYS A 42 -2.68 -1.26 -8.44
N VAL A 43 -3.67 -1.61 -7.63
CA VAL A 43 -4.26 -0.75 -6.60
C VAL A 43 -4.41 -1.52 -5.32
N GLN A 44 -4.16 -0.89 -4.18
CA GLN A 44 -4.40 -1.52 -2.89
C GLN A 44 -5.89 -1.42 -2.55
N SER A 45 -6.56 -2.57 -2.45
CA SER A 45 -8.00 -2.68 -2.28
C SER A 45 -8.39 -3.85 -1.36
N SER A 46 -9.64 -3.85 -0.91
CA SER A 46 -10.21 -5.02 -0.25
C SER A 46 -10.41 -6.16 -1.25
N LYS A 47 -10.61 -7.38 -0.75
CA LYS A 47 -10.90 -8.56 -1.59
C LYS A 47 -12.23 -8.42 -2.34
N SER A 48 -13.23 -7.75 -1.74
CA SER A 48 -14.55 -7.54 -2.36
C SER A 48 -14.51 -6.49 -3.45
N ASP A 49 -13.63 -5.49 -3.34
CA ASP A 49 -13.51 -4.41 -4.33
C ASP A 49 -12.59 -4.80 -5.51
N CYS A 50 -11.79 -5.86 -5.34
CA CYS A 50 -10.94 -6.40 -6.40
C CYS A 50 -11.74 -7.35 -7.29
N SER A 51 -11.85 -7.05 -8.59
CA SER A 51 -12.58 -7.90 -9.53
C SER A 51 -11.87 -9.24 -9.74
N ALA A 52 -12.50 -10.34 -9.35
CA ALA A 52 -11.94 -11.69 -9.50
C ALA A 52 -11.78 -12.14 -10.97
N LEU A 53 -12.42 -11.45 -11.92
CA LEU A 53 -12.38 -11.81 -13.35
C LEU A 53 -11.20 -11.18 -14.09
N ILE A 54 -10.88 -9.92 -13.78
CA ILE A 54 -9.88 -9.12 -14.51
C ILE A 54 -8.69 -8.74 -13.64
N SER A 55 -8.65 -9.20 -12.39
CA SER A 55 -7.59 -8.86 -11.45
C SER A 55 -7.32 -10.01 -10.50
N THR A 56 -6.09 -10.04 -9.98
CA THR A 56 -5.63 -11.00 -9.00
C THR A 56 -5.43 -10.28 -7.67
N TRP A 57 -6.20 -10.67 -6.65
CA TRP A 57 -6.04 -10.15 -5.30
C TRP A 57 -4.92 -10.91 -4.58
N LYS A 58 -3.76 -10.26 -4.45
CA LYS A 58 -2.54 -10.87 -3.92
C LYS A 58 -2.38 -10.54 -2.44
N LYS A 59 -2.53 -11.53 -1.56
CA LYS A 59 -2.17 -11.44 -0.14
C LYS A 59 -0.97 -12.34 0.14
N TRP A 60 -0.07 -11.95 1.06
CA TRP A 60 1.03 -12.82 1.46
C TRP A 60 0.49 -14.15 1.98
N SER A 61 1.09 -15.26 1.55
CA SER A 61 0.71 -16.57 2.07
C SER A 61 1.41 -16.84 3.40
N HIS A 62 0.74 -17.56 4.31
CA HIS A 62 1.31 -17.93 5.62
C HIS A 62 2.62 -18.74 5.48
N ASN A 63 2.84 -19.39 4.33
CA ASN A 63 4.02 -20.21 4.05
C ASN A 63 5.15 -19.45 3.34
N GLU A 64 4.95 -18.19 2.95
CA GLU A 64 6.02 -17.28 2.48
C GLU A 64 6.77 -16.64 3.64
N GLN A 65 6.94 -17.39 4.75
CA GLN A 65 7.74 -17.02 5.90
C GLN A 65 9.13 -16.61 5.44
N ARG A 66 9.38 -15.30 5.57
CA ARG A 66 10.58 -14.61 5.11
C ARG A 66 11.41 -14.19 6.33
N PRO A 67 12.74 -14.11 6.16
CA PRO A 67 13.66 -13.79 7.24
C PRO A 67 13.40 -12.35 7.74
N GLY A 68 13.42 -12.15 9.06
CA GLY A 68 13.26 -10.82 9.68
C GLY A 68 11.84 -10.47 10.15
N SER A 69 10.99 -11.47 10.38
CA SER A 69 9.85 -11.31 11.30
C SER A 69 9.64 -12.63 12.03
N GLY A 70 9.89 -12.65 13.34
CA GLY A 70 9.75 -13.82 14.22
C GLY A 70 8.34 -14.43 14.34
N GLY A 71 7.44 -14.18 13.41
CA GLY A 71 6.10 -14.72 13.33
C GLY A 71 5.44 -14.22 12.05
N GLY A 72 4.84 -15.12 11.26
CA GLY A 72 4.29 -14.81 9.95
C GLY A 72 3.37 -13.58 9.96
N ARG A 73 3.56 -12.68 8.98
CA ARG A 73 2.70 -11.51 8.82
C ARG A 73 1.29 -11.94 8.44
N ILE A 74 0.27 -11.36 9.09
CA ILE A 74 -1.16 -11.63 8.83
C ILE A 74 -1.82 -10.50 8.02
N SER A 75 -1.18 -9.34 7.97
CA SER A 75 -1.63 -8.19 7.20
C SER A 75 -1.49 -8.42 5.69
N GLY A 76 -2.19 -7.65 4.87
CA GLY A 76 -2.17 -7.81 3.41
C GLY A 76 -0.95 -7.22 2.73
N SER A 77 -0.73 -7.58 1.46
CA SER A 77 0.37 -7.04 0.66
C SER A 77 0.11 -5.58 0.25
N VAL A 78 1.15 -4.75 0.23
CA VAL A 78 1.06 -3.35 -0.22
C VAL A 78 1.63 -3.25 -1.63
N CYS A 79 0.90 -2.64 -2.56
CA CYS A 79 1.40 -2.44 -3.92
C CYS A 79 2.62 -1.51 -3.92
N GLY A 80 3.71 -1.93 -4.54
CA GLY A 80 4.96 -1.16 -4.66
C GLY A 80 5.76 -0.99 -3.37
N LEU A 81 5.32 -1.58 -2.25
CA LEU A 81 6.00 -1.47 -0.97
C LEU A 81 6.01 -2.81 -0.24
N ASP A 82 7.21 -3.29 0.08
CA ASP A 82 7.39 -4.51 0.85
C ASP A 82 8.71 -4.40 1.63
N PRO A 83 8.68 -4.63 2.96
CA PRO A 83 9.86 -4.55 3.80
C PRO A 83 11.01 -5.41 3.27
N LYS A 84 10.73 -6.62 2.76
CA LYS A 84 11.78 -7.51 2.24
C LYS A 84 12.60 -6.86 1.12
N TYR A 85 11.98 -6.02 0.31
CA TYR A 85 12.63 -5.40 -0.84
C TYR A 85 13.03 -3.95 -0.56
N CYS A 86 12.88 -3.48 0.69
CA CYS A 86 13.27 -2.14 1.09
C CYS A 86 14.64 -2.12 1.79
N GLU A 87 15.58 -1.35 1.25
CA GLU A 87 16.91 -1.17 1.83
C GLU A 87 16.93 0.00 2.83
N ALA A 88 16.10 1.02 2.59
CA ALA A 88 16.05 2.22 3.43
C ALA A 88 14.60 2.68 3.67
N PRO A 89 14.07 2.58 4.91
CA PRO A 89 14.72 2.05 6.11
C PRO A 89 14.84 0.53 6.09
N ALA A 90 15.87 0.01 6.75
CA ALA A 90 16.06 -1.44 6.90
C ALA A 90 14.86 -2.05 7.62
N SER A 91 14.36 -3.19 7.13
CA SER A 91 13.31 -3.97 7.78
C SER A 91 13.83 -5.23 8.46
N VAL A 92 15.14 -5.29 8.70
CA VAL A 92 15.84 -6.43 9.32
C VAL A 92 16.20 -6.09 10.75
N ALA A 93 16.36 -7.11 11.60
CA ALA A 93 16.75 -6.94 13.00
C ALA A 93 17.96 -5.99 13.15
N PRO A 94 17.93 -5.04 14.10
CA PRO A 94 16.94 -4.85 15.17
C PRO A 94 15.72 -3.97 14.79
N TYR A 95 15.64 -3.47 13.55
CA TYR A 95 14.63 -2.50 13.11
C TYR A 95 13.54 -3.16 12.24
N GLU A 96 12.97 -4.26 12.73
CA GLU A 96 11.90 -4.97 12.01
C GLU A 96 10.63 -4.11 11.94
N TRP A 97 10.00 -4.07 10.76
CA TRP A 97 8.76 -3.34 10.60
C TRP A 97 7.60 -4.11 11.24
N PRO A 98 6.63 -3.44 11.88
CA PRO A 98 5.48 -4.11 12.47
C PRO A 98 4.64 -4.82 11.39
N ASP A 99 3.82 -5.80 11.81
CA ASP A 99 2.88 -6.47 10.90
C ASP A 99 1.85 -5.49 10.32
N ASP A 100 1.40 -4.54 11.15
CA ASP A 100 0.43 -3.51 10.78
C ASP A 100 0.95 -2.58 9.67
N ILE A 101 0.40 -2.73 8.46
CA ILE A 101 0.75 -1.97 7.25
C ILE A 101 0.51 -0.46 7.39
N THR A 102 -0.36 -0.04 8.31
CA THR A 102 -0.65 1.39 8.52
C THR A 102 0.51 2.11 9.23
N LYS A 103 1.41 1.35 9.87
CA LYS A 103 2.58 1.87 10.61
C LYS A 103 3.87 1.77 9.81
N TRP A 104 3.79 1.31 8.56
CA TRP A 104 4.98 1.12 7.74
C TRP A 104 5.61 2.45 7.33
N PRO A 105 6.95 2.55 7.41
CA PRO A 105 7.65 3.69 6.87
C PRO A 105 7.67 3.65 5.33
N ILE A 106 7.96 4.81 4.74
CA ILE A 106 8.16 4.93 3.31
C ILE A 106 9.49 4.30 2.94
N CYS A 107 9.46 3.41 1.94
CA CYS A 107 10.69 2.94 1.35
C CYS A 107 11.30 4.00 0.42
N ARG A 108 12.49 4.49 0.76
CA ARG A 108 13.24 5.45 -0.05
C ARG A 108 14.15 4.78 -1.08
N LYS A 109 14.62 3.57 -0.76
CA LYS A 109 15.50 2.79 -1.63
C LYS A 109 15.01 1.35 -1.66
N THR A 110 14.54 0.93 -2.83
CA THR A 110 14.17 -0.46 -3.08
C THR A 110 15.36 -1.22 -3.65
N SER A 111 15.51 -2.46 -3.23
CA SER A 111 16.53 -3.36 -3.74
C SER A 111 16.12 -3.87 -5.13
N SER A 112 16.27 -3.04 -6.15
CA SER A 112 15.94 -3.38 -7.55
C SER A 112 16.65 -4.67 -8.01
N SER A 113 17.88 -4.88 -7.52
CA SER A 113 18.68 -6.08 -7.78
C SER A 113 18.05 -7.36 -7.22
N SER A 114 17.36 -7.32 -6.07
CA SER A 114 16.73 -8.50 -5.48
C SER A 114 15.34 -8.79 -6.07
N VAL A 115 14.62 -7.78 -6.54
CA VAL A 115 13.36 -7.96 -7.29
C VAL A 115 13.64 -8.61 -8.65
N GLN A 116 14.66 -8.16 -9.38
CA GLN A 116 14.98 -8.70 -10.71
C GLN A 116 15.68 -10.07 -10.68
N LYS A 117 16.51 -10.34 -9.66
CA LYS A 117 17.22 -11.63 -9.47
C LYS A 117 16.42 -12.67 -8.68
N ALA A 118 15.16 -12.39 -8.35
CA ALA A 118 14.30 -13.33 -7.67
C ALA A 118 14.12 -14.63 -8.49
N ARG A 119 14.17 -15.79 -7.83
CA ARG A 119 13.83 -17.07 -8.46
C ARG A 119 12.38 -17.02 -8.99
N PRO A 120 11.99 -17.84 -9.99
CA PRO A 120 10.64 -17.80 -10.55
C PRO A 120 9.51 -17.89 -9.50
N LYS A 121 9.71 -18.71 -8.46
CA LYS A 121 8.80 -18.84 -7.32
C LYS A 121 8.72 -17.57 -6.46
N ASP A 122 9.84 -16.87 -6.27
CA ASP A 122 9.90 -15.60 -5.56
C ASP A 122 9.34 -14.44 -6.38
N LYS A 123 9.41 -14.51 -7.72
CA LYS A 123 8.79 -13.53 -8.63
C LYS A 123 7.27 -13.55 -8.52
N LEU A 124 6.67 -14.75 -8.50
CA LEU A 124 5.25 -14.92 -8.22
C LEU A 124 4.87 -14.37 -6.83
N ALA A 125 5.76 -14.44 -5.84
CA ALA A 125 5.57 -13.85 -4.51
C ALA A 125 5.96 -12.36 -4.42
N ALA A 126 6.29 -11.71 -5.54
CA ALA A 126 6.72 -10.31 -5.62
C ALA A 126 5.98 -9.51 -6.70
N GLU A 127 4.90 -10.05 -7.26
CA GLU A 127 4.12 -9.38 -8.31
C GLU A 127 3.61 -8.01 -7.85
N HIS A 128 3.26 -7.89 -6.55
CA HIS A 128 2.86 -6.63 -5.93
C HIS A 128 3.97 -5.57 -5.90
N MET A 129 5.25 -5.93 -6.14
CA MET A 129 6.37 -5.00 -6.21
C MET A 129 6.69 -4.53 -7.63
N VAL A 130 6.24 -5.27 -8.65
CA VAL A 130 6.59 -5.03 -10.06
C VAL A 130 5.49 -4.25 -10.78
N CYS A 131 4.24 -4.36 -10.32
CA CYS A 131 3.11 -3.68 -10.91
C CYS A 131 3.21 -2.14 -10.78
N GLU A 132 2.75 -1.42 -11.81
CA GLU A 132 2.64 0.04 -11.74
C GLU A 132 1.53 0.42 -10.76
N VAL A 133 1.89 1.08 -9.66
CA VAL A 133 0.90 1.49 -8.65
C VAL A 133 0.09 2.66 -9.18
N ILE A 134 -1.16 2.37 -9.59
CA ILE A 134 -2.05 3.40 -10.08
C ILE A 134 -2.53 4.29 -8.93
N GLY A 135 -2.77 3.74 -7.73
CA GLY A 135 -3.20 4.54 -6.57
C GLY A 135 -3.09 3.82 -5.23
N HIS A 136 -2.99 4.62 -4.17
CA HIS A 136 -3.08 4.16 -2.78
C HIS A 136 -4.45 4.56 -2.18
N PRO A 137 -5.07 3.71 -1.35
CA PRO A 137 -6.43 3.89 -0.85
C PRO A 137 -6.61 5.06 0.13
N CYS A 138 -5.54 5.65 0.66
CA CYS A 138 -5.61 6.60 1.77
C CYS A 138 -5.82 8.07 1.37
N CYS A 139 -6.50 8.36 0.26
CA CYS A 139 -6.86 9.74 -0.10
C CYS A 139 -8.17 10.15 0.60
N ILE A 140 -8.11 10.97 1.65
CA ILE A 140 -9.31 11.58 2.25
C ILE A 140 -9.60 12.88 1.51
N GLY A 141 -10.49 12.83 0.53
CA GLY A 141 -10.98 14.03 -0.15
C GLY A 141 -11.87 14.85 0.78
N ILE A 142 -11.44 16.07 1.13
CA ILE A 142 -12.29 17.07 1.81
C ILE A 142 -13.02 17.95 0.79
N HIS A 143 -13.74 17.37 -0.17
CA HIS A 143 -14.76 18.13 -0.90
C HIS A 143 -15.87 17.27 -1.50
N ARG A 144 -17.07 17.85 -1.53
CA ARG A 144 -18.36 17.29 -1.95
C ARG A 144 -18.27 16.69 -3.35
N HIS A 145 -18.67 15.42 -3.49
CA HIS A 145 -18.89 14.72 -4.77
C HIS A 145 -17.78 14.88 -5.81
N LEU A 146 -16.77 14.01 -5.76
CA LEU A 146 -16.10 13.54 -6.96
C LEU A 146 -15.69 12.09 -6.71
N SER A 147 -16.42 11.17 -7.34
CA SER A 147 -16.06 9.77 -7.48
C SER A 147 -14.65 9.68 -8.07
N HIS A 148 -13.81 8.87 -7.44
CA HIS A 148 -12.58 8.29 -8.00
C HIS A 148 -11.71 9.26 -8.83
N TYR A 149 -10.79 9.96 -8.16
CA TYR A 149 -9.62 10.50 -8.87
C TYR A 149 -8.33 10.17 -8.13
N HIS A 150 -7.41 9.56 -8.88
CA HIS A 150 -6.06 9.20 -8.50
C HIS A 150 -5.26 10.46 -8.16
N GLN A 151 -5.12 10.78 -6.88
CA GLN A 151 -4.20 11.80 -6.41
C GLN A 151 -3.00 11.09 -5.76
N ARG A 152 -1.78 11.34 -6.26
CA ARG A 152 -0.55 10.94 -5.58
C ARG A 152 -0.53 11.55 -4.17
N VAL A 153 -0.47 10.71 -3.15
CA VAL A 153 -0.21 11.14 -1.77
C VAL A 153 1.25 10.84 -1.45
N LEU A 154 1.96 11.89 -1.05
CA LEU A 154 3.17 11.80 -0.23
C LEU A 154 2.77 11.15 1.10
N ARG A 155 3.14 9.89 1.30
CA ARG A 155 3.34 9.37 2.66
C ARG A 155 4.53 10.09 3.29
#